data_AF-A0A949M8J7-F1
#
_entry.id   AF-A0A949M8J7-F1
#
_cell.length_a   1.000
_cell.length_b   1.000
_cell.length_c   1.000
_cell.angle_alpha   90.00
_cell.angle_beta   90.00
_cell.angle_gamma   90.00
#
_symmetry.space_group_name_H-M   'P 1'
#
loop_
_entity.id
_entity.type
_entity.pdbx_description
1 polymer ?
#
loop_
_entity_poly.entity_id
_entity_poly.type
_entity_poly.pdbx_seq_one_letter_code
_entity_poly.pdbx_strand_id
1 'polypeptide(L)'
;MNKSSRIKPVAPTPSNRPAWLPWVLAGLCIGGGVGALNFLGPNSKTTDNTQRPITAQASNASHSKKTPQATDLPAGFESTSINTLKPKSPTPKGMVWIPGGEFSMGSDHRSESLCGLPGITNDAVPIHRVYVDGFWMDQSEVTNAQFREFVDATGYVTVAEIKPTKEEFPTAPEENLIAGSTVFKPTSGPVEFDNYLQWWSYAPGADWRHPSGPQSSIEGKDDYPVTHVAYEDAEAYAKWANKRLPTEAEWEFAARGGKAGQLYAWGDEI
;
A
#
# COMPACT_ATOMS: atom_id res chain seq x y z
N MET A 1 36.57 -26.21 32.55
CA MET A 1 36.82 -25.04 31.66
C MET A 1 36.39 -25.41 30.26
N ASN A 2 35.15 -25.08 29.87
CA ASN A 2 34.60 -25.39 28.54
C ASN A 2 34.42 -24.06 27.80
N LYS A 3 35.23 -23.80 26.76
CA LYS A 3 35.21 -22.53 26.02
C LYS A 3 34.17 -22.61 24.91
N SER A 4 33.08 -21.88 25.09
CA SER A 4 32.05 -21.56 24.10
C SER A 4 32.66 -20.86 22.88
N SER A 5 32.63 -21.51 21.72
CA SER A 5 32.96 -20.89 20.42
C SER A 5 31.76 -20.08 19.93
N ARG A 6 31.84 -18.76 20.07
CA ARG A 6 30.86 -17.80 19.57
C ARG A 6 31.05 -17.65 18.05
N ILE A 7 30.04 -18.05 17.26
CA ILE A 7 30.00 -17.83 15.80
C ILE A 7 29.94 -16.32 15.56
N LYS A 8 30.85 -15.79 14.75
CA LYS A 8 30.85 -14.38 14.34
C LYS A 8 29.87 -14.20 13.16
N PRO A 9 29.06 -13.12 13.12
CA PRO A 9 28.23 -12.83 11.96
C PRO A 9 29.11 -12.49 10.74
N VAL A 10 28.76 -13.08 9.60
CA VAL A 10 29.36 -12.81 8.30
C VAL A 10 28.64 -11.59 7.72
N ALA A 11 29.38 -10.52 7.45
CA ALA A 11 28.84 -9.36 6.75
C ALA A 11 28.52 -9.75 5.28
N PRO A 12 27.35 -9.36 4.73
CA PRO A 12 27.08 -9.61 3.32
C PRO A 12 28.03 -8.79 2.45
N THR A 13 28.69 -9.47 1.50
CA THR A 13 29.54 -8.86 0.47
C THR A 13 28.69 -8.06 -0.53
N PRO A 14 29.21 -6.94 -1.07
CA PRO A 14 28.50 -6.15 -2.08
C PRO A 14 28.55 -6.87 -3.42
N SER A 15 27.50 -7.62 -3.75
CA SER A 15 27.39 -8.32 -5.03
C SER A 15 26.60 -7.51 -6.06
N ASN A 16 27.25 -7.18 -7.17
CA ASN A 16 26.70 -6.96 -8.51
C ASN A 16 25.32 -6.26 -8.59
N ARG A 17 25.31 -4.92 -8.55
CA ARG A 17 24.17 -4.11 -8.99
C ARG A 17 24.17 -4.00 -10.53
N PRO A 18 23.11 -4.39 -11.27
CA PRO A 18 22.99 -4.07 -12.69
C PRO A 18 22.65 -2.58 -12.90
N ALA A 19 23.24 -1.98 -13.94
CA ALA A 19 23.31 -0.52 -14.18
C ALA A 19 21.99 0.18 -14.61
N TRP A 20 20.82 -0.42 -14.37
CA TRP A 20 19.51 0.19 -14.66
C TRP A 20 18.77 0.69 -13.41
N LEU A 21 19.44 0.72 -12.25
CA LEU A 21 18.88 1.07 -10.96
C LEU A 21 19.22 2.50 -10.43
N PRO A 22 18.95 3.63 -11.13
CA PRO A 22 18.97 4.95 -10.51
C PRO A 22 17.57 5.57 -10.24
N TRP A 23 16.45 4.92 -10.60
CA TRP A 23 15.12 5.56 -10.54
C TRP A 23 14.14 4.98 -9.51
N VAL A 24 14.55 4.00 -8.69
CA VAL A 24 13.67 3.42 -7.66
C VAL A 24 13.55 4.31 -6.40
N LEU A 25 14.27 5.44 -6.33
CA LEU A 25 14.09 6.47 -5.30
C LEU A 25 12.95 7.47 -5.57
N ALA A 26 12.16 7.26 -6.63
CA ALA A 26 10.94 8.05 -6.91
C ALA A 26 9.64 7.24 -6.73
N GLY A 27 9.70 6.06 -6.11
CA GLY A 27 8.53 5.30 -5.69
C GLY A 27 8.14 5.69 -4.27
N LEU A 28 7.41 6.79 -4.14
CA LEU A 28 6.70 7.15 -2.93
C LEU A 28 5.89 5.91 -2.49
N CYS A 29 6.29 5.26 -1.40
CA CYS A 29 5.40 4.32 -0.70
C CYS A 29 4.25 5.17 -0.13
N ILE A 30 3.22 5.38 -0.94
CA ILE A 30 1.94 5.94 -0.52
C ILE A 30 1.35 4.89 0.42
N GLY A 31 1.59 5.07 1.73
CA GLY A 31 0.81 4.45 2.78
C GLY A 31 -0.61 5.03 2.73
N GLY A 32 -1.43 4.53 1.81
CA GLY A 32 -2.84 4.83 1.71
C GLY A 32 -3.64 3.89 2.59
N GLY A 33 -3.53 4.05 3.91
CA GLY A 33 -4.48 3.43 4.84
C GLY A 33 -5.82 4.17 4.75
N VAL A 34 -6.75 3.69 3.93
CA VAL A 34 -8.14 4.15 3.99
C VAL A 34 -8.88 3.27 5.00
N GLY A 35 -8.78 3.65 6.26
CA GLY A 35 -9.57 3.13 7.36
C GLY A 35 -10.15 4.28 8.16
N ALA A 36 -11.35 4.74 7.80
CA ALA A 36 -12.14 5.62 8.65
C ALA A 36 -13.60 5.13 8.65
N LEU A 37 -13.91 4.27 9.62
CA LEU A 37 -15.26 4.00 10.09
C LEU A 37 -15.38 4.55 11.52
N ASN A 38 -16.55 5.11 11.85
CA ASN A 38 -17.13 5.47 13.17
C ASN A 38 -17.23 6.98 13.48
N PHE A 39 -18.30 7.56 14.06
CA PHE A 39 -19.63 7.13 14.53
C PHE A 39 -20.50 8.42 14.75
N LEU A 40 -21.83 8.26 14.85
CA LEU A 40 -22.89 9.28 15.02
C LEU A 40 -23.03 9.93 16.43
N GLY A 41 -23.32 11.25 16.45
CA GLY A 41 -24.28 11.99 17.33
C GLY A 41 -23.86 12.37 18.78
N PRO A 42 -24.58 13.30 19.50
CA PRO A 42 -25.88 13.94 19.20
C PRO A 42 -26.02 15.49 19.46
N ASN A 43 -27.12 16.08 18.94
CA ASN A 43 -27.98 17.21 19.40
C ASN A 43 -27.39 18.43 20.18
N SER A 44 -27.78 19.70 20.02
CA SER A 44 -28.94 20.37 19.41
C SER A 44 -28.80 21.90 19.60
N LYS A 45 -29.41 22.72 18.72
CA LYS A 45 -30.39 23.79 19.02
C LYS A 45 -30.40 24.94 17.99
N THR A 46 -31.56 25.07 17.30
CA THR A 46 -32.36 26.29 16.92
C THR A 46 -31.65 27.46 16.23
N THR A 47 -32.16 28.16 15.22
CA THR A 47 -33.49 28.44 14.61
C THR A 47 -33.16 29.02 13.21
N ASP A 48 -33.96 28.88 12.16
CA ASP A 48 -35.01 29.86 11.83
C ASP A 48 -35.92 29.36 10.69
N ASN A 49 -37.10 29.93 10.71
CA ASN A 49 -38.38 29.56 10.15
C ASN A 49 -38.64 30.30 8.83
N THR A 50 -38.96 29.61 7.74
CA THR A 50 -39.96 30.14 6.79
C THR A 50 -40.65 29.01 6.03
N GLN A 51 -41.92 28.78 6.38
CA GLN A 51 -42.88 27.96 5.64
C GLN A 51 -43.34 28.66 4.36
N ARG A 52 -43.53 27.90 3.27
CA ARG A 52 -44.70 28.03 2.38
C ARG A 52 -45.06 26.65 1.78
N PRO A 53 -46.36 26.29 1.66
CA PRO A 53 -46.79 24.93 1.37
C PRO A 53 -47.05 24.73 -0.12
N ILE A 54 -46.70 23.55 -0.66
CA ILE A 54 -47.25 23.10 -1.94
C ILE A 54 -47.60 21.60 -1.85
N THR A 55 -48.91 21.40 -1.84
CA THR A 55 -49.74 20.22 -2.14
C THR A 55 -49.04 18.94 -2.62
N ALA A 56 -49.36 17.85 -1.93
CA ALA A 56 -49.06 16.48 -2.33
C ALA A 56 -49.73 16.09 -3.66
N GLN A 57 -48.96 15.48 -4.56
CA GLN A 57 -49.48 14.53 -5.55
C GLN A 57 -48.64 13.27 -5.48
N ALA A 58 -49.27 12.19 -5.02
CA ALA A 58 -48.73 10.85 -5.06
C ALA A 58 -48.78 10.35 -6.51
N SER A 59 -47.62 10.03 -7.08
CA SER A 59 -47.54 9.17 -8.26
C SER A 59 -46.84 7.87 -7.87
N ASN A 60 -47.62 6.80 -7.84
CA ASN A 60 -47.14 5.43 -7.73
C ASN A 60 -46.32 5.09 -8.98
N ALA A 61 -45.00 5.16 -8.90
CA ALA A 61 -44.10 4.54 -9.86
C ALA A 61 -43.46 3.31 -9.21
N SER A 62 -44.08 2.16 -9.45
CA SER A 62 -43.51 0.83 -9.23
C SER A 62 -42.12 0.73 -9.88
N HIS A 63 -41.07 1.00 -9.11
CA HIS A 63 -39.70 0.66 -9.50
C HIS A 63 -39.52 -0.83 -9.23
N SER A 64 -39.86 -1.63 -10.23
CA SER A 64 -39.39 -3.00 -10.33
C SER A 64 -37.86 -2.96 -10.25
N LYS A 65 -37.32 -3.49 -9.16
CA LYS A 65 -35.89 -3.72 -8.96
C LYS A 65 -35.42 -4.67 -10.06
N LYS A 66 -34.91 -4.11 -11.16
CA LYS A 66 -34.16 -4.90 -12.15
C LYS A 66 -32.88 -5.37 -11.48
N THR A 67 -32.75 -6.69 -11.34
CA THR A 67 -31.49 -7.36 -11.05
C THR A 67 -30.46 -6.93 -12.10
N PRO A 68 -29.24 -6.47 -11.74
CA PRO A 68 -28.22 -6.14 -12.73
C PRO A 68 -27.79 -7.41 -13.46
N GLN A 69 -27.98 -7.41 -14.77
CA GLN A 69 -27.54 -8.44 -15.69
C GLN A 69 -26.08 -8.14 -16.08
N ALA A 70 -25.28 -9.18 -16.28
CA ALA A 70 -23.88 -9.09 -16.70
C ALA A 70 -23.75 -8.55 -18.13
N THR A 71 -23.82 -7.24 -18.34
CA THR A 71 -23.48 -6.57 -19.60
C THR A 71 -23.27 -5.08 -19.33
N ASP A 72 -22.00 -4.68 -19.20
CA ASP A 72 -21.37 -3.45 -19.72
C ASP A 72 -20.05 -3.25 -18.97
N LEU A 73 -19.06 -4.12 -19.27
CA LEU A 73 -17.69 -3.88 -18.81
C LEU A 73 -17.11 -2.68 -19.56
N PRO A 74 -16.25 -1.86 -18.92
CA PRO A 74 -15.56 -0.79 -19.61
C PRO A 74 -14.74 -1.33 -20.78
N ALA A 75 -14.52 -0.47 -21.79
CA ALA A 75 -13.84 -0.88 -23.02
C ALA A 75 -12.43 -1.43 -22.72
N GLY A 76 -12.10 -2.59 -23.29
CA GLY A 76 -10.81 -3.25 -23.07
C GLY A 76 -10.76 -4.20 -21.87
N PHE A 77 -11.76 -4.17 -20.97
CA PHE A 77 -11.88 -5.15 -19.90
C PHE A 77 -12.68 -6.38 -20.32
N GLU A 78 -12.18 -7.54 -19.92
CA GLU A 78 -12.87 -8.82 -20.02
C GLU A 78 -13.14 -9.37 -18.62
N SER A 79 -14.19 -10.19 -18.50
CA SER A 79 -14.57 -10.78 -17.22
C SER A 79 -13.42 -11.60 -16.63
N THR A 80 -13.28 -11.53 -15.30
CA THR A 80 -12.30 -12.34 -14.57
C THR A 80 -12.75 -13.80 -14.54
N SER A 81 -11.88 -14.70 -14.98
CA SER A 81 -12.11 -16.15 -14.97
C SER A 81 -11.36 -16.77 -13.81
N ILE A 82 -12.08 -17.10 -12.73
CA ILE A 82 -11.51 -17.61 -11.48
C ILE A 82 -11.25 -19.12 -11.57
N ASN A 83 -10.07 -19.54 -11.12
CA ASN A 83 -9.72 -20.96 -11.01
C ASN A 83 -10.55 -21.66 -9.92
N THR A 84 -10.85 -22.94 -10.13
CA THR A 84 -11.58 -23.79 -9.16
C THR A 84 -10.65 -24.61 -8.25
N LEU A 85 -9.32 -24.43 -8.40
CA LEU A 85 -8.33 -25.16 -7.65
C LEU A 85 -8.35 -24.77 -6.16
N LYS A 86 -8.27 -25.79 -5.31
CA LYS A 86 -8.15 -25.64 -3.86
C LYS A 86 -6.69 -25.67 -3.44
N PRO A 87 -6.32 -24.99 -2.33
CA PRO A 87 -4.97 -25.07 -1.82
C PRO A 87 -4.64 -26.51 -1.42
N LYS A 88 -3.44 -26.96 -1.75
CA LYS A 88 -2.92 -28.28 -1.36
C LYS A 88 -2.34 -28.29 0.06
N SER A 89 -2.02 -27.12 0.59
CA SER A 89 -1.42 -26.93 1.92
C SER A 89 -2.44 -26.36 2.91
N PRO A 90 -2.25 -26.60 4.22
CA PRO A 90 -3.03 -25.93 5.26
C PRO A 90 -2.92 -24.41 5.14
N THR A 91 -3.96 -23.69 5.58
CA THR A 91 -3.97 -22.23 5.63
C THR A 91 -2.86 -21.70 6.53
N PRO A 92 -1.89 -20.92 6.01
CA PRO A 92 -0.94 -20.21 6.84
C PRO A 92 -1.66 -19.18 7.73
N LYS A 93 -1.15 -18.96 8.94
CA LYS A 93 -1.73 -17.99 9.88
C LYS A 93 -1.77 -16.60 9.25
N GLY A 94 -2.94 -15.95 9.27
CA GLY A 94 -3.12 -14.58 8.79
C GLY A 94 -3.21 -14.43 7.26
N MET A 95 -3.23 -15.54 6.51
CA MET A 95 -3.35 -15.52 5.05
C MET A 95 -4.71 -16.01 4.56
N VAL A 96 -5.07 -15.61 3.33
CA VAL A 96 -6.22 -16.10 2.57
C VAL A 96 -5.78 -16.74 1.27
N TRP A 97 -6.52 -17.76 0.85
CA TRP A 97 -6.30 -18.40 -0.43
C TRP A 97 -6.89 -17.53 -1.53
N ILE A 98 -6.04 -17.09 -2.44
CA ILE A 98 -6.44 -16.47 -3.69
C ILE A 98 -6.44 -17.57 -4.75
N PRO A 99 -7.61 -17.93 -5.32
CA PRO A 99 -7.72 -19.05 -6.25
C PRO A 99 -6.87 -18.88 -7.52
N GLY A 100 -6.49 -17.65 -7.87
CA GLY A 100 -5.89 -17.31 -9.14
C GLY A 100 -6.90 -17.41 -10.28
N GLY A 101 -6.43 -17.20 -11.50
CA GLY A 101 -7.26 -17.12 -12.69
C GLY A 101 -6.71 -16.15 -13.71
N GLU A 102 -7.51 -15.88 -14.74
CA GLU A 102 -7.18 -14.90 -15.77
C GLU A 102 -8.04 -13.64 -15.60
N PHE A 103 -7.40 -12.47 -15.66
CA PHE A 103 -8.06 -11.17 -15.51
C PHE A 103 -7.48 -10.12 -16.45
N SER A 104 -8.19 -9.00 -16.58
CA SER A 104 -7.72 -7.81 -17.29
C SER A 104 -6.98 -6.92 -16.29
N MET A 105 -5.67 -6.79 -16.47
CA MET A 105 -4.76 -5.99 -15.63
C MET A 105 -4.54 -4.61 -16.25
N GLY A 106 -4.40 -3.58 -15.41
CA GLY A 106 -4.12 -2.20 -15.82
C GLY A 106 -5.37 -1.31 -15.91
N SER A 107 -5.23 -0.20 -16.64
CA SER A 107 -6.27 0.84 -16.81
C SER A 107 -6.35 1.28 -18.28
N ASP A 108 -7.50 1.80 -18.71
CA ASP A 108 -7.72 2.49 -20.00
C ASP A 108 -7.45 4.01 -19.92
N HIS A 109 -7.22 4.54 -18.71
CA HIS A 109 -6.92 5.94 -18.47
C HIS A 109 -5.42 6.16 -18.26
N ARG A 110 -4.81 6.99 -19.11
CA ARG A 110 -3.38 7.37 -19.03
C ARG A 110 -3.02 8.19 -17.78
N SER A 111 -4.03 8.63 -17.02
CA SER A 111 -3.84 9.52 -15.89
C SER A 111 -5.01 9.43 -14.91
N GLU A 112 -5.13 8.31 -14.20
CA GLU A 112 -6.01 8.18 -13.01
C GLU A 112 -5.35 8.74 -11.75
N SER A 113 -4.42 9.68 -11.92
CA SER A 113 -3.40 10.01 -10.92
C SER A 113 -3.96 10.21 -9.51
N LEU A 114 -3.45 9.43 -8.57
CA LEU A 114 -3.37 9.81 -7.17
C LEU A 114 -2.76 11.22 -7.08
N CYS A 115 -3.44 12.12 -6.37
CA CYS A 115 -3.06 13.53 -6.19
C CYS A 115 -3.13 14.44 -7.44
N GLY A 116 -3.79 14.01 -8.54
CA GLY A 116 -4.04 14.88 -9.70
C GLY A 116 -2.82 15.19 -10.57
N LEU A 117 -1.71 14.45 -10.39
CA LEU A 117 -0.48 14.63 -11.15
C LEU A 117 -0.52 13.88 -12.51
N PRO A 118 -0.61 14.58 -13.65
CA PRO A 118 -0.79 13.94 -14.94
C PRO A 118 0.39 13.04 -15.33
N GLY A 119 0.08 11.82 -15.79
CA GLY A 119 1.04 10.90 -16.41
C GLY A 119 1.86 10.02 -15.46
N ILE A 120 1.56 10.01 -14.16
CA ILE A 120 2.21 9.10 -13.19
C ILE A 120 1.79 7.64 -13.42
N THR A 121 0.57 7.39 -13.92
CA THR A 121 0.03 6.04 -14.16
C THR A 121 0.10 5.64 -15.63
N ASN A 122 1.07 6.17 -16.39
CA ASN A 122 1.25 5.82 -17.80
C ASN A 122 1.76 4.38 -18.00
N ASP A 123 2.33 3.78 -16.96
CA ASP A 123 2.76 2.39 -16.91
C ASP A 123 1.59 1.40 -16.72
N ALA A 124 0.43 1.87 -16.25
CA ALA A 124 -0.77 1.07 -16.09
C ALA A 124 -1.51 0.78 -17.41
N VAL A 125 -1.12 1.41 -18.53
CA VAL A 125 -1.69 1.18 -19.87
C VAL A 125 -0.75 0.32 -20.74
N PRO A 126 -1.26 -0.50 -21.68
CA PRO A 126 -2.67 -0.79 -21.93
C PRO A 126 -3.22 -1.88 -21.01
N ILE A 127 -4.55 -1.98 -20.96
CA ILE A 127 -5.22 -3.17 -20.40
C ILE A 127 -4.78 -4.40 -21.19
N HIS A 128 -4.38 -5.45 -20.47
CA HIS A 128 -3.96 -6.71 -21.07
C HIS A 128 -4.38 -7.90 -20.20
N ARG A 129 -4.49 -9.09 -20.82
CA ARG A 129 -4.87 -10.32 -20.12
C ARG A 129 -3.66 -10.91 -19.40
N VAL A 130 -3.83 -11.18 -18.12
CA VAL A 130 -2.81 -11.81 -17.27
C VAL A 130 -3.43 -13.00 -16.56
N TYR A 131 -2.68 -14.11 -16.54
CA TYR A 131 -3.00 -15.28 -15.75
C TYR A 131 -2.09 -15.35 -14.52
N VAL A 132 -2.68 -15.60 -13.36
CA VAL A 132 -1.96 -15.89 -12.11
C VAL A 132 -2.41 -17.23 -11.55
N ASP A 133 -1.46 -18.03 -11.05
CA ASP A 133 -1.78 -19.27 -10.33
C ASP A 133 -2.46 -18.97 -8.99
N GLY A 134 -2.99 -20.00 -8.32
CA GLY A 134 -3.50 -19.83 -6.96
C GLY A 134 -2.37 -19.67 -5.94
N PHE A 135 -2.50 -18.71 -5.03
CA PHE A 135 -1.49 -18.38 -4.02
C PHE A 135 -2.10 -17.97 -2.68
N TRP A 136 -1.27 -17.90 -1.64
CA TRP A 136 -1.65 -17.35 -0.34
C TRP A 136 -1.23 -15.88 -0.25
N MET A 137 -2.13 -15.01 0.18
CA MET A 137 -1.86 -13.58 0.43
C MET A 137 -2.17 -13.24 1.88
N ASP A 138 -1.38 -12.37 2.50
CA ASP A 138 -1.70 -11.84 3.83
C ASP A 138 -3.03 -11.06 3.80
N GLN A 139 -3.85 -11.22 4.84
CA GLN A 139 -5.16 -10.55 4.95
C GLN A 139 -5.05 -9.05 5.26
N SER A 140 -3.93 -8.63 5.85
CA SER A 140 -3.61 -7.26 6.21
C SER A 140 -2.18 -6.94 5.80
N GLU A 141 -1.82 -5.66 5.81
CA GLU A 141 -0.42 -5.27 5.80
C GLU A 141 0.34 -5.88 6.98
N VAL A 142 1.67 -5.93 6.85
CA VAL A 142 2.55 -6.33 7.95
C VAL A 142 2.46 -5.29 9.05
N THR A 143 2.17 -5.75 10.26
CA THR A 143 1.99 -4.88 11.43
C THR A 143 3.31 -4.56 12.12
N ASN A 144 3.31 -3.48 12.92
CA ASN A 144 4.44 -3.12 13.78
C ASN A 144 4.85 -4.26 14.73
N ALA A 145 3.89 -5.00 15.28
CA ALA A 145 4.18 -6.15 16.14
C ALA A 145 4.89 -7.27 15.39
N GLN A 146 4.40 -7.63 14.21
CA GLN A 146 5.02 -8.68 13.39
C GLN A 146 6.42 -8.29 12.92
N PHE A 147 6.62 -7.04 12.50
CA PHE A 147 7.94 -6.57 12.09
C PHE A 147 8.91 -6.49 13.27
N ARG A 148 8.42 -6.16 14.48
CA ARG A 148 9.21 -6.23 15.71
C ARG A 148 9.68 -7.64 16.02
N GLU A 149 8.83 -8.66 15.88
CA GLU A 149 9.24 -10.06 16.05
C GLU A 149 10.38 -10.45 15.10
N PHE A 150 10.31 -10.01 13.84
CA PHE A 150 11.37 -10.20 12.86
C PHE A 150 12.69 -9.55 13.31
N VAL A 151 12.64 -8.28 13.68
CA VAL A 151 13.84 -7.54 14.08
C VAL A 151 14.44 -8.10 15.36
N ASP A 152 13.62 -8.45 16.36
CA ASP A 152 14.08 -9.05 17.62
C ASP A 152 14.73 -10.42 17.40
N ALA A 153 14.21 -11.22 16.46
CA ALA A 153 14.74 -12.54 16.14
C ALA A 153 16.06 -12.51 15.34
N THR A 154 16.26 -11.47 14.52
CA THR A 154 17.36 -11.42 13.54
C THR A 154 18.42 -10.36 13.81
N GLY A 155 18.09 -9.33 14.60
CA GLY A 155 18.89 -8.13 14.76
C GLY A 155 18.93 -7.27 13.48
N TYR A 156 17.92 -7.38 12.61
CA TYR A 156 17.85 -6.64 11.35
C TYR A 156 17.84 -5.11 11.57
N VAL A 157 18.52 -4.39 10.68
CA VAL A 157 18.61 -2.93 10.66
C VAL A 157 18.06 -2.48 9.32
N THR A 158 17.01 -1.66 9.32
CA THR A 158 16.34 -1.24 8.09
C THR A 158 17.18 -0.26 7.29
N VAL A 159 16.86 -0.09 6.00
CA VAL A 159 17.51 0.92 5.16
C VAL A 159 17.41 2.32 5.77
N ALA A 160 16.27 2.66 6.37
CA ALA A 160 16.07 3.95 7.04
C ALA A 160 16.98 4.16 8.27
N GLU A 161 17.45 3.08 8.90
CA GLU A 161 18.35 3.12 10.06
C GLU A 161 19.84 3.21 9.66
N ILE A 162 20.18 3.02 8.38
CA ILE A 162 21.56 3.00 7.87
C ILE A 162 21.95 4.40 7.34
N LYS A 163 23.14 4.89 7.74
CA LYS A 163 23.71 6.13 7.18
C LYS A 163 24.02 5.90 5.69
N PRO A 164 23.43 6.67 4.76
CA PRO A 164 23.77 6.58 3.34
C PRO A 164 25.25 6.91 3.09
N THR A 165 25.87 6.29 2.09
CA THR A 165 27.29 6.55 1.78
C THR A 165 27.46 7.50 0.60
N LYS A 166 28.66 8.09 0.49
CA LYS A 166 29.01 8.97 -0.62
C LYS A 166 29.06 8.23 -1.96
N GLU A 167 29.35 6.93 -1.94
CA GLU A 167 29.33 6.08 -3.12
C GLU A 167 27.91 5.87 -3.64
N GLU A 168 26.93 5.74 -2.74
CA GLU A 168 25.52 5.61 -3.10
C GLU A 168 24.92 6.95 -3.55
N PHE A 169 25.36 8.06 -2.95
CA PHE A 169 24.89 9.40 -3.25
C PHE A 169 26.05 10.39 -3.53
N PRO A 170 26.73 10.28 -4.70
CA PRO A 170 27.92 11.07 -5.00
C PRO A 170 27.69 12.59 -5.01
N THR A 171 26.49 13.02 -5.37
CA THR A 171 26.12 14.44 -5.48
C THR A 171 25.60 15.04 -4.18
N ALA A 172 25.28 14.23 -3.16
CA ALA A 172 24.75 14.73 -1.90
C ALA A 172 25.86 15.34 -1.02
N PRO A 173 25.65 16.51 -0.40
CA PRO A 173 26.54 17.03 0.64
C PRO A 173 26.70 16.03 1.79
N GLU A 174 27.89 15.95 2.40
CA GLU A 174 28.18 14.95 3.45
C GLU A 174 27.27 15.14 4.68
N GLU A 175 26.93 16.39 4.99
CA GLU A 175 26.01 16.77 6.05
C GLU A 175 24.56 16.28 5.83
N ASN A 176 24.20 15.93 4.59
CA ASN A 176 22.88 15.40 4.24
C ASN A 176 22.85 13.86 4.22
N LEU A 177 24.01 13.19 4.34
CA LEU A 177 24.11 11.74 4.45
C LEU A 177 23.81 11.32 5.89
N ILE A 178 22.55 11.40 6.30
CA ILE A 178 22.09 11.01 7.64
C ILE A 178 21.10 9.86 7.48
N ALA A 179 21.02 8.94 8.45
CA ALA A 179 19.97 7.94 8.49
C ALA A 179 18.61 8.60 8.76
N GLY A 180 17.55 8.09 8.18
CA GLY A 180 16.22 8.67 8.30
C GLY A 180 15.33 8.33 7.11
N SER A 181 14.14 8.89 7.12
CA SER A 181 13.11 8.62 6.13
C SER A 181 12.27 9.87 5.85
N THR A 182 11.52 9.84 4.76
CA THR A 182 10.60 10.90 4.40
C THR A 182 9.31 10.77 5.22
N VAL A 183 8.90 11.85 5.88
CA VAL A 183 7.72 11.91 6.75
C VAL A 183 6.71 12.89 6.16
N PHE A 184 5.44 12.54 6.23
CA PHE A 184 4.36 13.44 5.85
C PHE A 184 4.23 14.55 6.89
N LYS A 185 4.31 15.80 6.42
CA LYS A 185 4.13 16.99 7.24
C LYS A 185 2.96 17.79 6.66
N PRO A 186 1.80 17.83 7.32
CA PRO A 186 0.66 18.56 6.80
C PRO A 186 1.00 20.05 6.63
N THR A 187 0.51 20.63 5.54
CA THR A 187 0.62 22.07 5.28
C THR A 187 -0.36 22.84 6.16
N SER A 188 -0.06 24.11 6.45
CA SER A 188 -0.95 24.98 7.23
C SER A 188 -2.22 25.40 6.49
N GLY A 189 -2.30 25.10 5.19
CA GLY A 189 -3.43 25.38 4.32
C GLY A 189 -3.26 24.72 2.95
N PRO A 190 -4.19 24.94 2.02
CA PRO A 190 -4.09 24.44 0.65
C PRO A 190 -2.81 24.92 -0.04
N VAL A 191 -2.21 24.05 -0.83
CA VAL A 191 -1.04 24.34 -1.66
C VAL A 191 -1.24 23.76 -3.06
N GLU A 192 -0.45 24.22 -4.03
CA GLU A 192 -0.42 23.64 -5.37
C GLU A 192 0.11 22.19 -5.33
N PHE A 193 -0.46 21.31 -6.14
CA PHE A 193 -0.12 19.87 -6.09
C PHE A 193 1.10 19.48 -6.93
N ASP A 194 1.79 20.43 -7.55
CA ASP A 194 2.93 20.21 -8.43
C ASP A 194 4.28 20.03 -7.69
N ASN A 195 4.31 20.30 -6.37
CA ASN A 195 5.50 20.17 -5.55
C ASN A 195 5.25 19.40 -4.24
N TYR A 196 5.45 18.09 -4.30
CA TYR A 196 5.23 17.20 -3.14
C TYR A 196 6.15 17.46 -1.94
N LEU A 197 7.26 18.17 -2.13
CA LEU A 197 8.16 18.56 -1.02
C LEU A 197 7.51 19.57 -0.06
N GLN A 198 6.34 20.12 -0.39
CA GLN A 198 5.57 20.99 0.49
C GLN A 198 4.90 20.20 1.64
N TRP A 199 4.59 18.92 1.43
CA TRP A 199 3.96 18.05 2.44
C TRP A 199 4.74 16.77 2.76
N TRP A 200 5.88 16.55 2.11
CA TRP A 200 6.85 15.51 2.45
C TRP A 200 8.20 16.13 2.80
N SER A 201 8.78 15.72 3.92
CA SER A 201 10.07 16.22 4.37
C SER A 201 10.96 15.08 4.85
N TYR A 202 12.25 15.13 4.52
CA TYR A 202 13.23 14.19 5.05
C TYR A 202 13.44 14.47 6.54
N ALA A 203 13.26 13.45 7.37
CA ALA A 203 13.39 13.53 8.82
C ALA A 203 14.56 12.65 9.29
N PRO A 204 15.68 13.25 9.74
CA PRO A 204 16.79 12.51 10.34
C PRO A 204 16.33 11.65 11.52
N GLY A 205 16.71 10.36 11.51
CA GLY A 205 16.32 9.37 12.51
C GLY A 205 14.83 9.03 12.54
N ALA A 206 14.08 9.33 11.47
CA ALA A 206 12.79 8.71 11.26
C ALA A 206 12.96 7.30 10.69
N ASP A 207 12.38 6.31 11.37
CA ASP A 207 12.42 4.90 11.01
C ASP A 207 11.10 4.23 11.42
N TRP A 208 11.04 2.90 11.31
CA TRP A 208 9.83 2.15 11.62
C TRP A 208 9.42 2.18 13.12
N ARG A 209 10.36 2.40 14.04
CA ARG A 209 10.10 2.58 15.49
C ARG A 209 9.74 4.03 15.81
N HIS A 210 10.26 4.96 15.03
CA HIS A 210 10.18 6.40 15.19
C HIS A 210 9.58 7.07 13.94
N PRO A 211 8.31 6.79 13.57
CA PRO A 211 7.76 7.11 12.25
C PRO A 211 7.50 8.60 11.97
N SER A 212 7.66 9.47 12.94
CA SER A 212 7.60 10.93 12.75
C SER A 212 8.90 11.62 13.18
N GLY A 213 10.00 10.86 13.27
CA GLY A 213 11.30 11.32 13.73
C GLY A 213 11.65 10.86 15.16
N PRO A 214 12.86 11.19 15.66
CA PRO A 214 13.51 10.51 16.79
C PRO A 214 12.78 10.55 18.12
N GLN A 215 11.81 11.47 18.27
CA GLN A 215 11.02 11.65 19.50
C GLN A 215 9.65 10.95 19.43
N SER A 216 9.29 10.39 18.28
CA SER A 216 8.04 9.65 18.11
C SER A 216 8.18 8.19 18.54
N SER A 217 7.06 7.48 18.72
CA SER A 217 7.09 6.04 19.00
C SER A 217 5.90 5.33 18.34
N ILE A 218 6.03 4.01 18.26
CA ILE A 218 4.96 3.07 17.92
C ILE A 218 4.25 2.48 19.15
N GLU A 219 4.41 3.07 20.34
CA GLU A 219 3.74 2.61 21.54
C GLU A 219 2.21 2.66 21.37
N GLY A 220 1.54 1.55 21.66
CA GLY A 220 0.09 1.41 21.44
C GLY A 220 -0.34 1.28 19.97
N LYS A 221 0.60 1.12 19.02
CA LYS A 221 0.33 0.99 17.57
C LYS A 221 0.76 -0.36 17.01
N ASP A 222 0.67 -1.41 17.83
CA ASP A 222 1.14 -2.75 17.46
C ASP A 222 0.41 -3.33 16.25
N ASP A 223 -0.89 -3.06 16.10
CA ASP A 223 -1.72 -3.54 14.98
C ASP A 223 -1.72 -2.60 13.75
N TYR A 224 -0.96 -1.49 13.81
CA TYR A 224 -0.83 -0.57 12.67
C TYR A 224 0.17 -1.14 11.66
N PRO A 225 0.01 -0.84 10.36
CA PRO A 225 1.00 -1.21 9.37
C PRO A 225 2.36 -0.62 9.72
N VAL A 226 3.42 -1.42 9.56
CA VAL A 226 4.79 -0.93 9.67
C VAL A 226 5.09 0.04 8.52
N THR A 227 5.73 1.18 8.82
CA THR A 227 6.12 2.19 7.84
C THR A 227 7.64 2.38 7.83
N HIS A 228 8.16 3.21 6.92
CA HIS A 228 9.60 3.45 6.74
C HIS A 228 10.42 2.19 6.45
N VAL A 229 9.80 1.25 5.72
CA VAL A 229 10.43 0.03 5.21
C VAL A 229 10.71 0.21 3.72
N ALA A 230 11.95 -0.05 3.31
CA ALA A 230 12.33 -0.11 1.90
C ALA A 230 11.97 -1.48 1.30
N TYR A 231 12.11 -1.62 -0.02
CA TYR A 231 11.87 -2.88 -0.72
C TYR A 231 12.71 -4.03 -0.13
N GLU A 232 13.98 -3.76 0.15
CA GLU A 232 14.93 -4.71 0.73
C GLU A 232 14.50 -5.16 2.14
N ASP A 233 13.94 -4.25 2.94
CA ASP A 233 13.43 -4.56 4.27
C ASP A 233 12.22 -5.48 4.21
N ALA A 234 11.28 -5.18 3.29
CA ALA A 234 10.10 -6.00 3.06
C ALA A 234 10.47 -7.39 2.53
N GLU A 235 11.45 -7.47 1.62
CA GLU A 235 11.94 -8.74 1.10
C GLU A 235 12.63 -9.59 2.19
N ALA A 236 13.46 -8.95 3.04
CA ALA A 236 14.13 -9.62 4.16
C ALA A 236 13.11 -10.16 5.18
N TYR A 237 12.10 -9.36 5.54
CA TYR A 237 11.00 -9.79 6.40
C TYR A 237 10.24 -10.97 5.78
N ALA A 238 9.86 -10.88 4.50
CA ALA A 238 9.12 -11.94 3.82
C ALA A 238 9.91 -13.26 3.81
N LYS A 239 11.22 -13.21 3.52
CA LYS A 239 12.11 -14.38 3.57
C LYS A 239 12.17 -15.00 4.98
N TRP A 240 12.34 -14.18 6.02
CA TRP A 240 12.34 -14.65 7.41
C TRP A 240 11.01 -15.30 7.81
N ALA A 241 9.89 -14.72 7.38
CA ALA A 241 8.55 -15.25 7.62
C ALA A 241 8.21 -16.48 6.78
N ASN A 242 9.15 -17.00 5.98
CA ASN A 242 8.96 -18.10 5.03
C ASN A 242 7.84 -17.80 4.00
N LYS A 243 7.82 -16.55 3.53
CA LYS A 243 6.91 -15.98 2.52
C LYS A 243 7.73 -15.38 1.37
N ARG A 244 7.05 -14.65 0.47
CA ARG A 244 7.65 -13.78 -0.54
C ARG A 244 6.74 -12.57 -0.75
N LEU A 245 7.27 -11.51 -1.38
CA LEU A 245 6.43 -10.43 -1.87
C LEU A 245 5.54 -10.93 -3.03
N PRO A 246 4.32 -10.40 -3.17
CA PRO A 246 3.49 -10.67 -4.34
C PRO A 246 4.11 -10.03 -5.59
N THR A 247 3.88 -10.63 -6.75
CA THR A 247 4.09 -9.90 -8.00
C THR A 247 3.03 -8.80 -8.14
N GLU A 248 3.27 -7.81 -8.99
CA GLU A 248 2.29 -6.76 -9.29
C GLU A 248 0.95 -7.36 -9.76
N ALA A 249 1.01 -8.34 -10.66
CA ALA A 249 -0.17 -9.05 -11.17
C ALA A 249 -0.93 -9.80 -10.07
N GLU A 250 -0.23 -10.47 -9.15
CA GLU A 250 -0.86 -11.14 -8.00
C GLU A 250 -1.53 -10.12 -7.07
N TRP A 251 -0.87 -9.00 -6.83
CA TRP A 251 -1.38 -7.92 -5.98
C TRP A 251 -2.65 -7.30 -6.59
N GLU A 252 -2.63 -6.93 -7.87
CA GLU A 252 -3.79 -6.34 -8.54
C GLU A 252 -4.95 -7.34 -8.66
N PHE A 253 -4.66 -8.60 -9.01
CA PHE A 253 -5.67 -9.65 -9.06
C PHE A 253 -6.39 -9.83 -7.72
N ALA A 254 -5.62 -9.87 -6.62
CA ALA A 254 -6.18 -9.97 -5.28
C ALA A 254 -6.99 -8.72 -4.90
N ALA A 255 -6.46 -7.52 -5.17
CA ALA A 255 -7.11 -6.25 -4.86
C ALA A 255 -8.44 -6.05 -5.59
N ARG A 256 -8.54 -6.50 -6.86
CA ARG A 256 -9.78 -6.44 -7.65
C ARG A 256 -10.88 -7.36 -7.10
N GLY A 257 -10.53 -8.37 -6.29
CA GLY A 257 -11.51 -9.23 -5.61
C GLY A 257 -12.48 -9.93 -6.56
N GLY A 258 -12.00 -10.35 -7.74
CA GLY A 258 -12.80 -11.04 -8.77
C GLY A 258 -13.66 -10.14 -9.65
N LYS A 259 -13.64 -8.81 -9.43
CA LYS A 259 -14.31 -7.86 -10.32
C LYS A 259 -13.41 -7.54 -11.54
N ALA A 260 -13.98 -6.90 -12.56
CA ALA A 260 -13.30 -6.50 -13.79
C ALA A 260 -13.72 -5.08 -14.18
N GLY A 261 -12.73 -4.19 -14.37
CA GLY A 261 -12.93 -2.82 -14.84
C GLY A 261 -13.37 -1.80 -13.80
N GLN A 262 -13.59 -2.18 -12.54
CA GLN A 262 -13.92 -1.22 -11.48
C GLN A 262 -12.69 -0.43 -11.04
N LEU A 263 -12.93 0.83 -10.69
CA LEU A 263 -11.90 1.77 -10.23
C LEU A 263 -11.36 1.41 -8.84
N TYR A 264 -12.23 0.99 -7.91
CA TYR A 264 -11.85 0.61 -6.55
C TYR A 264 -12.09 -0.87 -6.28
N ALA A 265 -11.39 -1.40 -5.27
CA ALA A 265 -11.54 -2.77 -4.81
C ALA A 265 -13.01 -3.12 -4.44
N TRP A 266 -13.81 -2.14 -4.04
CA TRP A 266 -15.22 -2.30 -3.66
C TRP A 266 -16.22 -1.94 -4.77
N GLY A 267 -15.82 -1.24 -5.84
CA GLY A 267 -16.72 -0.73 -6.89
C GLY A 267 -16.24 0.59 -7.48
N ASP A 268 -17.14 1.36 -8.07
CA ASP A 268 -16.82 2.65 -8.73
C ASP A 268 -17.19 3.89 -7.90
N GLU A 269 -17.84 3.69 -6.76
CA GLU A 269 -18.33 4.77 -5.89
C GLU A 269 -17.44 4.93 -4.64
N ILE A 270 -17.24 6.18 -4.20
CA ILE A 270 -16.52 6.56 -2.97
C ILE A 270 -17.51 6.68 -1.80
#